data_AF-A0A166AU36-F1
#
_entry.id   AF-A0A166AU36-F1
#
_cell.length_a   1.000
_cell.length_b   1.000
_cell.length_c   1.000
_cell.angle_alpha   90.00
_cell.angle_beta   90.00
_cell.angle_gamma   90.00
#
_symmetry.space_group_name_H-M   'P 1'
#
loop_
_entity.id
_entity.type
_entity.pdbx_description
1 polymer ?
#
loop_
_entity_poly.entity_id
_entity_poly.type
_entity_poly.pdbx_seq_one_letter_code
_entity_poly.pdbx_strand_id
1 'polypeptide(L)'
;MSDYQSAISGEGTDTSGPAFGPQLARAELPPPLGKLIQLRLELDGLRGLPKTDTSSKGSNTQSSYYVAFNYTTAHSEASSYVRSSMAQEGIGSLRGTVQWNEVLYLESFELGIISIVIYSSHRHPQHATSVTVGGLLQQSEHSLPPSLGV
;
A
#
# COMPACT_ATOMS: atom_id res chain seq x y z
N MET A 1 40.32 -72.50 -41.17
CA MET A 1 40.73 -71.46 -40.21
C MET A 1 39.90 -70.22 -40.49
N SER A 2 38.96 -69.94 -39.58
CA SER A 2 38.45 -68.62 -39.23
C SER A 2 37.36 -68.85 -38.19
N ASP A 3 37.80 -68.88 -36.94
CA ASP A 3 36.96 -68.97 -35.76
C ASP A 3 36.24 -67.64 -35.56
N TYR A 4 34.91 -67.65 -35.57
CA TYR A 4 34.12 -66.47 -35.17
C TYR A 4 33.91 -66.52 -33.66
N GLN A 5 34.55 -65.58 -32.98
CA GLN A 5 34.52 -65.39 -31.53
C GLN A 5 33.12 -64.95 -31.05
N SER A 6 32.66 -65.63 -30.00
CA SER A 6 31.60 -65.13 -29.12
C SER A 6 32.11 -63.94 -28.31
N ALA A 7 31.29 -62.88 -28.20
CA ALA A 7 31.42 -61.88 -27.15
C ALA A 7 30.07 -61.76 -26.42
N ILE A 8 30.08 -62.27 -25.20
CA ILE A 8 29.08 -62.06 -24.15
C ILE A 8 29.45 -60.78 -23.38
N SER A 9 28.42 -60.24 -22.72
CA SER A 9 28.48 -59.53 -21.42
C SER A 9 28.37 -58.02 -21.44
N GLY A 10 27.41 -57.52 -20.66
CA GLY A 10 27.28 -56.11 -20.30
C GLY A 10 25.88 -55.69 -19.85
N GLU A 11 25.20 -56.49 -19.03
CA GLU A 11 23.98 -56.07 -18.34
C GLU A 11 24.37 -55.27 -17.09
N GLY A 12 23.74 -54.12 -16.88
CA GLY A 12 23.75 -53.35 -15.63
C GLY A 12 24.85 -52.30 -15.52
N THR A 13 24.47 -51.02 -15.54
CA THR A 13 24.35 -50.16 -14.33
C THR A 13 24.08 -48.73 -14.83
N ASP A 14 22.81 -48.31 -14.83
CA ASP A 14 22.44 -46.89 -14.95
C ASP A 14 22.97 -46.15 -13.72
N THR A 15 24.24 -45.76 -13.81
CA THR A 15 24.94 -45.03 -12.78
C THR A 15 24.58 -43.56 -12.99
N SER A 16 23.49 -43.13 -12.33
CA SER A 16 23.16 -41.73 -12.10
C SER A 16 24.39 -41.04 -11.50
N GLY A 17 25.18 -40.38 -12.34
CA GLY A 17 26.33 -39.59 -11.91
C GLY A 17 25.89 -38.35 -11.13
N PRO A 18 26.76 -37.77 -10.28
CA PRO A 18 26.43 -36.55 -9.55
C PRO A 18 26.20 -35.41 -10.56
N ALA A 19 24.96 -34.90 -10.60
CA ALA A 19 24.59 -33.79 -11.45
C ALA A 19 25.27 -32.50 -10.97
N PHE A 20 26.43 -32.18 -11.55
CA PHE A 20 27.06 -30.86 -11.43
C PHE A 20 26.61 -29.98 -12.59
N GLY A 21 25.67 -29.08 -12.29
CA GLY A 21 25.21 -28.01 -13.15
C GLY A 21 24.47 -26.98 -12.29
N PRO A 22 24.27 -25.73 -12.75
CA PRO A 22 23.45 -24.78 -12.02
C PRO A 22 22.06 -25.39 -11.88
N GLN A 23 21.75 -25.91 -10.69
CA GLN A 23 20.38 -26.20 -10.33
C GLN A 23 19.68 -24.85 -10.44
N LEU A 24 18.84 -24.72 -11.46
CA LEU A 24 17.86 -23.67 -11.53
C LEU A 24 16.99 -23.88 -10.29
N ALA A 25 17.38 -23.25 -9.19
CA ALA A 25 16.58 -23.11 -8.00
C ALA A 25 15.41 -22.23 -8.38
N ARG A 26 14.46 -22.79 -9.15
CA ARG A 26 13.07 -22.36 -9.16
C ARG A 26 12.46 -22.78 -7.82
N ALA A 27 13.08 -22.37 -6.72
CA ALA A 27 12.30 -22.08 -5.55
C ALA A 27 11.44 -20.90 -5.99
N GLU A 28 10.13 -21.10 -6.09
CA GLU A 28 9.20 -19.98 -6.15
C GLU A 28 9.48 -19.14 -4.91
N LEU A 29 10.33 -18.13 -5.07
CA LEU A 29 10.57 -17.16 -4.03
C LEU A 29 9.20 -16.54 -3.72
N PRO A 30 8.79 -16.46 -2.44
CA PRO A 30 7.54 -15.80 -2.10
C PRO A 30 7.55 -14.40 -2.73
N PRO A 31 6.39 -13.89 -3.18
CA PRO A 31 6.33 -12.59 -3.83
C PRO A 31 7.06 -11.56 -2.97
N PRO A 32 7.91 -10.71 -3.55
CA PRO A 32 8.82 -9.85 -2.79
C PRO A 32 8.08 -8.85 -1.87
N LEU A 33 6.79 -8.61 -2.12
CA LEU A 33 5.93 -7.71 -1.35
C LEU A 33 5.01 -8.44 -0.35
N GLY A 34 5.10 -9.77 -0.26
CA GLY A 34 4.22 -10.60 0.55
C GLY A 34 2.90 -10.94 -0.15
N LYS A 35 1.85 -11.20 0.63
CA LYS A 35 0.52 -11.54 0.09
C LYS A 35 -0.28 -10.29 -0.25
N LEU A 36 -1.15 -10.41 -1.24
CA LEU A 36 -2.19 -9.40 -1.49
C LEU A 36 -3.24 -9.48 -0.37
N ILE A 37 -3.57 -8.35 0.22
CA ILE A 37 -4.54 -8.20 1.30
C ILE A 37 -5.51 -7.06 0.98
N GLN A 38 -6.69 -7.10 1.59
CA GLN A 38 -7.65 -6.00 1.57
C GLN A 38 -7.67 -5.35 2.96
N LEU A 39 -7.30 -4.08 3.01
CA LEU A 39 -7.35 -3.27 4.23
C LEU A 39 -8.72 -2.64 4.36
N ARG A 40 -9.29 -2.72 5.57
CA ARG A 40 -10.48 -1.97 5.99
C ARG A 40 -10.04 -0.76 6.80
N LEU A 41 -10.21 0.43 6.25
CA LEU A 41 -9.77 1.70 6.83
C LEU A 41 -10.99 2.40 7.45
N GLU A 42 -11.00 2.56 8.76
CA GLU A 42 -11.99 3.40 9.46
C GLU A 42 -11.46 4.83 9.53
N LEU A 43 -12.16 5.76 8.89
CA LEU A 43 -11.79 7.17 8.81
C LEU A 43 -12.73 7.99 9.69
N ASP A 44 -12.28 8.31 10.89
CA ASP A 44 -13.06 9.11 11.83
C ASP A 44 -13.07 10.59 11.44
N GLY A 45 -11.89 11.21 11.41
CA GLY A 45 -11.79 12.65 11.28
C GLY A 45 -10.37 13.19 11.26
N LEU A 46 -10.28 14.49 11.08
CA LEU A 46 -9.05 15.28 11.14
C LEU A 46 -9.23 16.41 12.14
N ARG A 47 -8.17 16.71 12.90
CA ARG A 47 -8.14 17.82 13.85
C ARG A 47 -6.88 18.65 13.62
N GLY A 48 -6.91 19.90 14.08
CA GLY A 48 -5.75 20.79 13.98
C GLY A 48 -5.54 21.38 12.59
N LEU A 49 -6.61 21.49 11.78
CA LEU A 49 -6.54 22.22 10.53
C LEU A 49 -6.17 23.69 10.81
N PRO A 50 -5.28 24.29 9.99
CA PRO A 50 -4.94 25.68 10.13
C PRO A 50 -6.21 26.52 10.02
N LYS A 51 -6.40 27.47 10.94
CA LYS A 51 -7.54 28.38 10.88
C LYS A 51 -7.46 29.14 9.57
N THR A 52 -8.43 28.93 8.70
CA THR A 52 -8.62 29.79 7.54
C THR A 52 -8.90 31.20 8.06
N ASP A 53 -7.99 32.13 7.80
CA ASP A 53 -8.15 33.51 8.19
C ASP A 53 -9.47 34.02 7.62
N THR A 54 -10.41 34.38 8.50
CA THR A 54 -11.70 34.99 8.16
C THR A 54 -11.54 36.43 7.62
N SER A 55 -10.37 36.77 7.07
CA SER A 55 -9.98 38.10 6.62
C SER A 55 -10.76 38.55 5.38
N SER A 56 -11.21 37.63 4.52
CA SER A 56 -12.10 38.00 3.41
C SER A 56 -13.56 38.05 3.86
N LYS A 57 -14.02 39.24 4.29
CA LYS A 57 -15.44 39.63 4.26
C LYS A 57 -16.01 39.28 2.88
N GLY A 58 -16.70 38.14 2.73
CA GLY A 58 -17.41 37.86 1.47
C GLY A 58 -17.84 36.43 1.21
N SER A 59 -17.15 35.40 1.70
CA SER A 59 -17.54 34.01 1.41
C SER A 59 -17.63 33.17 2.68
N ASN A 60 -18.85 32.96 3.17
CA ASN A 60 -19.18 31.99 4.23
C ASN A 60 -19.04 30.52 3.76
N THR A 61 -18.24 30.23 2.73
CA THR A 61 -17.98 28.87 2.29
C THR A 61 -17.04 28.20 3.28
N GLN A 62 -17.59 27.36 4.15
CA GLN A 62 -16.83 26.43 4.96
C GLN A 62 -15.90 25.62 4.05
N SER A 63 -14.64 25.46 4.46
CA SER A 63 -13.68 24.66 3.72
C SER A 63 -14.10 23.19 3.75
N SER A 64 -14.11 22.55 2.58
CA SER A 64 -14.36 21.10 2.48
C SER A 64 -13.06 20.36 2.23
N TYR A 65 -12.96 19.16 2.78
CA TYR A 65 -11.78 18.31 2.69
C TYR A 65 -12.15 16.90 2.29
N TYR A 66 -11.23 16.19 1.64
CA TYR A 66 -11.29 14.74 1.47
C TYR A 66 -9.90 14.13 1.68
N VAL A 67 -9.88 12.85 2.05
CA VAL A 67 -8.65 12.07 2.22
C VAL A 67 -8.54 11.08 1.07
N ALA A 68 -7.36 10.95 0.49
CA ALA A 68 -7.05 9.94 -0.51
C ALA A 68 -5.95 9.01 0.00
N PHE A 69 -6.15 7.72 -0.22
CA PHE A 69 -5.20 6.66 0.06
C PHE A 69 -4.71 6.10 -1.26
N ASN A 70 -3.40 6.19 -1.47
CA ASN A 70 -2.74 5.72 -2.68
C ASN A 70 -1.81 4.58 -2.30
N TYR A 71 -2.04 3.40 -2.86
CA TYR A 71 -1.10 2.30 -2.84
C TYR A 71 -0.37 2.27 -4.19
N THR A 72 0.96 2.32 -4.16
CA THR A 72 1.77 2.26 -5.38
C THR A 72 2.86 1.21 -5.22
N THR A 73 2.99 0.35 -6.22
CA THR A 73 4.10 -0.60 -6.33
C THR A 73 5.08 -0.14 -7.40
N ALA A 74 6.32 -0.62 -7.33
CA ALA A 74 7.34 -0.36 -8.35
C ALA A 74 6.96 -0.92 -9.74
N HIS A 75 5.93 -1.76 -9.82
CA HIS A 75 5.40 -2.31 -11.06
C HIS A 75 3.99 -1.77 -11.24
N SER A 76 3.81 -0.89 -12.23
CA SER A 76 2.63 -0.03 -12.43
C SER A 76 1.27 -0.73 -12.52
N GLU A 77 1.25 -2.06 -12.63
CA GLU A 77 0.03 -2.86 -12.77
C GLU A 77 -0.73 -3.05 -11.45
N ALA A 78 -0.07 -2.90 -10.30
CA ALA A 78 -0.70 -3.07 -8.98
C ALA A 78 -0.70 -1.75 -8.19
N SER A 79 -1.36 -0.72 -8.73
CA SER A 79 -1.71 0.49 -7.97
C SER A 79 -3.18 0.42 -7.54
N SER A 80 -3.46 0.82 -6.31
CA SER A 80 -4.82 0.90 -5.78
C SER A 80 -5.06 2.28 -5.20
N TYR A 81 -6.29 2.76 -5.34
CA TYR A 81 -6.69 4.11 -4.96
C TYR A 81 -8.07 4.08 -4.35
N VAL A 82 -8.21 4.68 -3.17
CA VAL A 82 -9.52 4.96 -2.58
C VAL A 82 -9.51 6.36 -1.98
N ARG A 83 -10.66 7.02 -1.99
CA ARG A 83 -10.84 8.34 -1.37
C ARG A 83 -12.12 8.37 -0.55
N SER A 84 -12.12 9.20 0.48
CA SER A 84 -13.31 9.51 1.26
C SER A 84 -14.29 10.39 0.46
N SER A 85 -15.49 10.58 1.00
CA SER A 85 -16.34 11.68 0.57
C SER A 85 -15.73 13.05 0.95
N MET A 86 -16.32 14.13 0.44
CA MET A 86 -16.02 15.46 0.94
C MET A 86 -16.77 15.72 2.25
N ALA A 87 -16.04 16.16 3.27
CA ALA A 87 -16.61 16.62 4.53
C ALA A 87 -16.25 18.08 4.78
N GLN A 88 -17.20 18.84 5.31
CA GLN A 88 -17.02 20.26 5.62
C GLN A 88 -16.42 20.43 7.01
N GLU A 89 -15.53 21.41 7.14
CA GLU A 89 -14.95 21.79 8.41
C GLU A 89 -16.01 22.33 9.39
N GLY A 90 -15.95 21.87 10.64
CA GLY A 90 -16.78 22.38 11.72
C GLY A 90 -18.25 21.97 11.66
N ILE A 91 -18.66 21.10 10.73
CA ILE A 91 -19.98 20.46 10.81
C ILE A 91 -19.98 19.45 11.95
N GLY A 92 -20.85 19.68 12.95
CA GLY A 92 -21.03 18.77 14.09
C GLY A 92 -19.87 18.74 15.09
N SER A 93 -18.86 19.61 14.94
CA SER A 93 -17.64 19.61 15.76
C SER A 93 -17.03 21.03 15.87
N LEU A 94 -15.94 21.17 16.61
CA LEU A 94 -15.20 22.42 16.78
C LEU A 94 -14.54 22.90 15.46
N ARG A 95 -14.36 24.21 15.29
CA ARG A 95 -13.53 24.75 14.19
C ARG A 95 -12.14 24.10 14.19
N GLY A 96 -11.56 23.94 13.00
CA GLY A 96 -10.30 23.22 12.79
C GLY A 96 -10.44 21.71 12.81
N THR A 97 -11.67 21.18 12.68
CA THR A 97 -11.92 19.73 12.64
C THR A 97 -12.86 19.34 11.51
N VAL A 98 -12.67 18.13 11.00
CA VAL A 98 -13.50 17.49 9.96
C VAL A 98 -13.81 16.08 10.43
N GLN A 99 -15.03 15.61 10.18
CA GLN A 99 -15.44 14.23 10.48
C GLN A 99 -15.99 13.59 9.21
N TRP A 100 -15.53 12.37 8.93
CA TRP A 100 -16.06 11.54 7.85
C TRP A 100 -16.92 10.42 8.41
N ASN A 101 -16.43 9.71 9.45
CA ASN A 101 -17.06 8.50 9.99
C ASN A 101 -17.34 7.46 8.89
N GLU A 102 -16.34 7.24 8.02
CA GLU A 102 -16.45 6.39 6.83
C GLU A 102 -15.59 5.14 6.95
N VAL A 103 -16.01 4.08 6.26
CA VAL A 103 -15.22 2.86 6.10
C VAL A 103 -14.83 2.72 4.63
N LEU A 104 -13.54 2.63 4.37
CA LEU A 104 -12.97 2.48 3.04
C LEU A 104 -12.24 1.14 2.92
N TYR A 105 -12.14 0.62 1.71
CA TYR A 105 -11.40 -0.61 1.41
C TYR A 105 -10.29 -0.32 0.42
N LEU A 106 -9.08 -0.79 0.71
CA LEU A 106 -7.90 -0.61 -0.14
C LEU A 106 -7.17 -1.95 -0.30
N GLU A 107 -6.92 -2.35 -1.53
CA GLU A 107 -6.08 -3.50 -1.83
C GLU A 107 -4.61 -3.11 -1.78
N SER A 108 -3.79 -3.89 -1.08
CA SER A 108 -2.36 -3.65 -0.94
C SER A 108 -1.61 -4.96 -0.65
N PHE A 109 -0.29 -4.94 -0.76
CA PHE A 109 0.53 -6.07 -0.32
C PHE A 109 1.03 -5.85 1.12
N GLU A 110 1.23 -6.93 1.88
CA GLU A 110 1.66 -6.91 3.29
C GLU A 110 2.89 -6.03 3.58
N LEU A 111 3.87 -6.00 2.66
CA LEU A 111 5.10 -5.22 2.78
C LEU A 111 5.05 -3.88 2.02
N GLY A 112 3.84 -3.48 1.63
CA GLY A 112 3.56 -2.27 0.86
C GLY A 112 3.66 -0.96 1.64
N ILE A 113 3.63 0.16 0.90
CA ILE A 113 3.55 1.52 1.46
C ILE A 113 2.27 2.18 0.94
N ILE A 114 1.55 2.84 1.83
CA ILE A 114 0.34 3.61 1.53
C ILE A 114 0.65 5.08 1.76
N SER A 115 0.39 5.90 0.75
CA SER A 115 0.42 7.36 0.84
C SER A 115 -0.97 7.89 1.17
N ILE A 116 -1.06 8.66 2.25
CA ILE A 116 -2.29 9.28 2.73
C ILE A 116 -2.17 10.78 2.46
N VAL A 117 -3.09 11.33 1.68
CA VAL A 117 -3.05 12.74 1.27
C VAL A 117 -4.40 13.40 1.57
N ILE A 118 -4.34 14.54 2.26
CA ILE A 118 -5.51 15.37 2.55
C ILE A 118 -5.57 16.48 1.51
N TYR A 119 -6.73 16.64 0.88
CA TYR A 119 -6.99 17.68 -0.10
C TYR A 119 -8.07 18.61 0.40
N SER A 120 -7.93 19.90 0.08
CA SER A 120 -9.04 20.85 0.17
C SER A 120 -9.92 20.79 -1.09
N SER A 121 -11.07 21.45 -1.06
CA SER A 121 -12.00 21.61 -2.19
C SER A 121 -11.33 22.11 -3.48
N HIS A 122 -10.23 22.86 -3.36
CA HIS A 122 -9.42 23.34 -4.48
C HIS A 122 -8.47 22.30 -5.07
N ARG A 123 -8.52 21.04 -4.61
CA ARG A 123 -7.67 19.92 -5.04
C ARG A 123 -6.17 20.15 -4.80
N HIS A 124 -5.80 21.12 -3.97
CA HIS A 124 -4.42 21.29 -3.53
C HIS A 124 -4.15 20.40 -2.31
N PRO A 125 -3.11 19.55 -2.36
CA PRO A 125 -2.73 18.72 -1.21
C PRO A 125 -2.31 19.64 -0.06
N GLN A 126 -2.96 19.47 1.09
CA GLN A 126 -2.68 20.24 2.31
C GLN A 126 -1.63 19.53 3.15
N HIS A 127 -1.80 18.22 3.29
CA HIS A 127 -0.91 17.35 4.06
C HIS A 127 -0.76 16.01 3.35
N ALA A 128 0.41 15.42 3.47
CA ALA A 128 0.70 14.08 2.99
C ALA A 128 1.58 13.34 4.00
N THR A 129 1.34 12.05 4.16
CA THR A 129 2.24 11.15 4.88
C THR A 129 2.27 9.79 4.19
N SER A 130 3.24 8.96 4.54
CA SER A 130 3.33 7.60 4.08
C SER A 130 3.51 6.65 5.26
N VAL A 131 2.82 5.53 5.22
CA VAL A 131 2.89 4.48 6.25
C VAL A 131 3.09 3.13 5.58
N THR A 132 3.80 2.23 6.26
CA THR A 132 3.89 0.84 5.80
C THR A 132 2.60 0.11 6.14
N VAL A 133 2.20 -0.84 5.29
CA VAL A 133 1.06 -1.72 5.57
C VAL A 133 1.29 -2.48 6.87
N GLY A 134 2.49 -3.02 7.09
CA GLY A 134 2.87 -3.63 8.35
C GLY A 134 2.73 -2.69 9.56
N GLY A 135 3.07 -1.41 9.40
CA GLY A 135 2.88 -0.39 10.45
C GLY A 135 1.41 -0.16 10.79
N LEU A 136 0.56 0.00 9.76
CA LEU A 136 -0.90 0.13 9.91
C LEU A 136 -1.54 -1.11 10.56
N LEU A 137 -1.04 -2.31 10.27
CA LEU A 137 -1.58 -3.54 10.86
C LEU A 137 -1.16 -3.73 12.32
N GLN A 138 0.00 -3.21 12.72
CA GLN A 138 0.47 -3.26 14.10
C GLN A 138 -0.13 -2.15 14.98
N GLN A 139 -0.54 -1.04 14.37
CA GLN A 139 -1.13 0.12 15.04
C GLN A 139 -2.61 0.23 14.67
N SER A 140 -3.51 -0.13 15.59
CA SER A 140 -4.96 -0.01 15.35
C SER A 140 -5.44 1.44 15.17
N GLU A 141 -4.64 2.42 15.59
CA GLU A 141 -4.91 3.86 15.45
C GLU A 141 -3.65 4.59 14.96
N HIS A 142 -3.79 5.39 13.91
CA HIS A 142 -2.71 6.23 13.39
C HIS A 142 -3.13 7.71 13.38
N SER A 143 -2.47 8.52 14.21
CA SER A 143 -2.64 9.97 14.21
C SER A 143 -1.60 10.63 13.29
N LEU A 144 -2.04 11.54 12.43
CA LEU A 144 -1.12 12.38 11.65
C LEU A 144 -0.45 13.40 12.57
N PRO A 145 0.89 13.58 12.49
CA PRO A 145 1.55 14.62 13.27
C PRO A 145 1.07 16.01 12.82
N PRO A 146 0.97 16.98 13.74
CA PRO A 146 0.69 18.37 13.38
C PRO A 146 1.82 18.91 12.50
N SER A 147 1.48 19.54 11.38
CA SER A 147 2.46 20.19 10.51
C SER A 147 3.12 21.35 11.23
N LEU A 148 4.45 21.34 11.31
CA LEU A 148 5.25 22.54 11.59
C LEU A 148 4.99 23.53 10.44
N GLY A 149 4.27 24.61 10.73
CA GLY A 149 4.12 25.72 9.80
C GLY A 149 5.49 26.31 9.47
N VAL A 150 5.78 26.43 8.19
CA VAL A 150 6.85 27.29 7.65
C VAL A 150 6.22 28.61 7.24
#